data_AF-A0A2S2Q805-F1
#
_entry.id   AF-A0A2S2Q805-F1
#
_cell.length_a   1.000
_cell.length_b   1.000
_cell.length_c   1.000
_cell.angle_alpha   90.00
_cell.angle_beta   90.00
_cell.angle_gamma   90.00
#
_symmetry.space_group_name_H-M   'P 1'
#
loop_
_entity.id
_entity.type
_entity.pdbx_description
1 polymer ?
#
loop_
_entity_poly.entity_id
_entity_poly.type
_entity_poly.pdbx_seq_one_letter_code
_entity_poly.pdbx_strand_id
1 'polypeptide(L)'
;MPTAYKSHIPHDTLLLCYWCHIKSNTFDSTIRKKLFDICKTNEVNPNEYRKIPAYVKIMRSKSLAQTLLKSRHKLPDKIIYELKLEIAEIYNIKPNRVFDSFLETLVTIKSLKYENDSQHNNAAKKVVEHFLERNALNELKTMWRQHFLNTMKPKYLPTLWSVSYDG
;
A
#
# COMPACT_ATOMS: atom_id res chain seq x y z
N MET A 1 5.13 7.48 -14.60
CA MET A 1 6.49 7.52 -15.17
C MET A 1 6.42 7.12 -16.65
N PRO A 2 6.88 7.97 -17.58
CA PRO A 2 7.06 7.62 -18.98
C PRO A 2 8.03 6.44 -19.15
N THR A 3 7.89 5.66 -20.22
CA THR A 3 8.68 4.43 -20.45
C THR A 3 10.19 4.67 -20.45
N ALA A 4 10.65 5.84 -20.94
CA ALA A 4 12.06 6.25 -20.92
C ALA A 4 12.67 6.31 -19.50
N TYR A 5 11.84 6.52 -18.48
CA TYR A 5 12.25 6.61 -17.08
C TYR A 5 11.85 5.38 -16.24
N LYS A 6 11.34 4.32 -16.89
CA LYS A 6 11.04 3.03 -16.26
C LYS A 6 12.20 2.04 -16.34
N SER A 7 13.37 2.44 -16.83
CA SER A 7 14.56 1.60 -16.82
C SER A 7 14.93 1.27 -15.37
N HIS A 8 15.35 0.03 -15.12
CA HIS A 8 15.84 -0.40 -13.82
C HIS A 8 17.20 0.24 -13.55
N ILE A 9 17.21 1.51 -13.15
CA ILE A 9 18.41 2.21 -12.73
C ILE A 9 18.83 1.62 -11.37
N PRO A 10 20.06 1.11 -11.22
CA PRO A 10 20.52 0.50 -9.96
C PRO A 10 20.43 1.44 -8.74
N HIS A 11 20.46 2.75 -8.99
CA HIS A 11 20.32 3.80 -7.99
C HIS A 11 18.88 3.95 -7.47
N ASP A 12 17.89 3.47 -8.23
CA ASP A 12 16.47 3.57 -7.90
C ASP A 12 15.88 2.22 -7.43
N THR A 13 16.71 1.15 -7.40
CA THR A 13 16.30 -0.20 -6.97
C THR A 13 17.22 -0.71 -5.86
N LEU A 14 16.69 -0.88 -4.65
CA LEU A 14 17.42 -1.45 -3.52
C LEU A 14 16.75 -2.75 -3.04
N LEU A 15 17.57 -3.74 -2.70
CA LEU A 15 17.10 -4.96 -2.05
C LEU A 15 16.91 -4.70 -0.56
N LEU A 16 15.67 -4.85 -0.10
CA LEU A 16 15.31 -4.72 1.32
C LEU A 16 14.81 -6.07 1.84
N CYS A 17 15.15 -6.40 3.08
CA CYS A 17 14.48 -7.50 3.77
C CYS A 17 13.01 -7.12 4.04
N TYR A 18 12.18 -8.12 4.35
CA TYR A 18 10.75 -7.94 4.62
C TYR A 18 10.46 -6.81 5.64
N TRP A 19 11.19 -6.80 6.77
CA TRP A 19 11.01 -5.79 7.82
C TRP A 19 11.44 -4.40 7.38
N CYS A 20 12.57 -4.29 6.66
CA CYS A 20 13.04 -3.02 6.11
C CYS A 20 12.08 -2.48 5.05
N HIS A 21 11.49 -3.34 4.24
CA HIS A 21 10.49 -2.96 3.25
C HIS A 21 9.21 -2.40 3.90
N ILE A 22 8.68 -3.06 4.93
CA ILE A 22 7.53 -2.55 5.69
C ILE A 22 7.86 -1.20 6.33
N LYS A 23 9.03 -1.09 6.96
CA LYS A 23 9.48 0.14 7.60
C LYS A 23 9.61 1.28 6.59
N SER A 24 10.24 1.03 5.44
CA SER A 24 10.37 2.00 4.34
C SER A 24 9.00 2.47 3.87
N ASN A 25 8.07 1.55 3.59
CA ASN A 25 6.72 1.90 3.16
C ASN A 25 5.96 2.77 4.18
N THR A 26 6.24 2.60 5.47
CA THR A 26 5.64 3.42 6.53
C THR A 26 6.17 4.85 6.47
N PHE A 27 7.47 5.05 6.20
CA PHE A 27 8.05 6.38 6.05
C PHE A 27 7.68 7.05 4.71
N ASP A 28 7.50 6.26 3.65
CA ASP A 28 7.13 6.75 2.33
C ASP A 28 5.85 7.58 2.34
N SER A 29 4.90 7.30 3.25
CA SER A 29 3.69 8.11 3.41
C SER A 29 4.01 9.59 3.64
N THR A 30 5.09 9.90 4.38
CA THR A 30 5.49 11.28 4.68
C THR A 30 5.99 12.02 3.45
N ILE A 31 6.86 11.39 2.64
CA ILE A 31 7.34 12.04 1.40
C ILE A 31 6.25 12.11 0.34
N ARG A 32 5.36 11.12 0.24
CA ARG A 32 4.20 11.18 -0.67
C ARG A 32 3.31 12.37 -0.34
N LYS A 33 3.05 12.63 0.95
CA LYS A 33 2.33 13.82 1.38
C LYS A 33 3.09 15.10 1.00
N LYS A 34 4.37 15.20 1.33
CA LYS A 34 5.21 16.37 1.00
C LYS A 34 5.22 16.68 -0.51
N LEU A 35 5.39 15.67 -1.35
CA LEU A 35 5.41 15.83 -2.80
C LEU A 35 4.07 16.30 -3.34
N PHE A 36 2.98 15.76 -2.82
CA PHE A 36 1.63 16.20 -3.18
C PHE A 36 1.40 17.68 -2.81
N ASP A 37 1.79 18.08 -1.60
CA ASP A 37 1.66 19.46 -1.12
C ASP A 37 2.49 20.45 -1.98
N ILE A 38 3.69 20.05 -2.42
CA ILE A 38 4.54 20.85 -3.33
C ILE A 38 3.87 21.07 -4.68
N CYS A 39 3.16 20.06 -5.21
CA CYS A 39 2.46 20.16 -6.48
C CYS A 39 1.19 21.03 -6.39
N LYS A 40 0.82 21.54 -5.21
CA LYS A 40 -0.33 22.44 -4.97
C LYS A 40 -1.59 22.00 -5.72
N THR A 41 -1.85 20.71 -5.77
CA THR A 41 -3.04 20.19 -6.44
C THR A 41 -4.27 20.62 -5.64
N ASN A 42 -5.30 21.16 -6.29
CA ASN A 42 -6.60 21.50 -5.66
C ASN A 42 -7.39 20.27 -5.19
N GLU A 43 -6.74 19.10 -5.11
CA GLU A 43 -7.34 17.83 -4.74
C GLU A 43 -6.98 17.48 -3.30
N VAL A 44 -7.87 16.73 -2.64
CA VAL A 44 -7.61 16.20 -1.30
C VAL A 44 -6.48 15.18 -1.39
N ASN A 45 -5.52 15.28 -0.47
CA ASN A 45 -4.37 14.37 -0.44
C ASN A 45 -4.85 12.93 -0.22
N PRO A 46 -4.59 11.99 -1.15
CA PRO A 46 -5.06 10.62 -1.03
C PRO A 46 -4.45 9.89 0.17
N ASN A 47 -3.31 10.38 0.69
CA ASN A 47 -2.65 9.83 1.88
C ASN A 47 -3.25 10.34 3.20
N GLU A 48 -4.17 11.31 3.18
CA GLU A 48 -4.90 11.77 4.38
C GLU A 48 -6.06 10.85 4.76
N TYR A 49 -6.54 10.03 3.82
CA TYR A 49 -7.53 9.01 4.10
C TYR A 49 -6.87 7.83 4.83
N ARG A 50 -6.73 7.95 6.15
CA ARG A 50 -6.45 6.77 6.98
C ARG A 50 -7.60 5.79 6.80
N LYS A 51 -7.27 4.53 6.46
CA LYS A 51 -8.27 3.45 6.48
C LYS A 51 -8.91 3.46 7.87
N ILE A 52 -10.21 3.74 7.94
CA ILE A 52 -10.95 3.70 9.20
C ILE A 52 -10.74 2.28 9.76
N PRO A 53 -10.32 2.09 11.02
CA PRO A 53 -10.02 0.76 11.58
C PRO A 53 -11.16 -0.25 11.37
N ALA A 54 -12.41 0.21 11.43
CA ALA A 54 -13.59 -0.59 11.12
C ALA A 54 -13.59 -1.13 9.68
N TYR A 55 -13.19 -0.31 8.70
CA TYR A 55 -13.11 -0.71 7.29
C TYR A 55 -12.07 -1.82 7.06
N VAL A 56 -10.91 -1.73 7.71
CA VAL A 56 -9.86 -2.77 7.61
C VAL A 56 -10.38 -4.11 8.10
N LYS A 57 -11.11 -4.12 9.23
CA LYS A 57 -11.73 -5.33 9.78
C LYS A 57 -12.80 -5.91 8.82
N ILE A 58 -13.63 -5.06 8.21
CA ILE A 58 -14.64 -5.50 7.23
C ILE A 58 -13.99 -6.09 5.97
N MET A 59 -12.90 -5.50 5.47
CA MET A 59 -12.20 -6.07 4.32
C MET A 59 -11.49 -7.38 4.66
N ARG A 60 -10.92 -7.48 5.86
CA ARG A 60 -10.34 -8.73 6.37
C ARG A 60 -11.40 -9.82 6.45
N SER A 61 -12.54 -9.56 7.10
CA SER A 61 -13.63 -10.55 7.23
C SER A 61 -14.16 -11.01 5.88
N LYS A 62 -14.29 -10.10 4.91
CA LYS A 62 -14.64 -10.45 3.52
C LYS A 62 -13.62 -11.39 2.87
N SER A 63 -12.32 -11.10 2.99
CA SER A 63 -11.26 -11.96 2.43
C SER A 63 -11.29 -13.36 3.05
N LEU A 64 -11.48 -13.45 4.37
CA LEU A 64 -11.59 -14.73 5.05
C LEU A 64 -12.82 -15.51 4.61
N ALA A 65 -13.96 -14.82 4.46
CA ALA A 65 -15.20 -15.41 3.97
C ALA A 65 -15.04 -15.98 2.56
N GLN A 66 -14.35 -15.27 1.66
CA GLN A 66 -14.04 -15.79 0.32
C GLN A 66 -13.19 -17.06 0.36
N THR A 67 -12.17 -17.11 1.21
CA THR A 67 -11.35 -18.32 1.41
C THR A 67 -12.20 -19.48 1.92
N LEU A 68 -13.06 -19.23 2.92
CA LEU A 68 -13.96 -20.22 3.50
C LEU A 68 -15.08 -20.68 2.57
N LEU A 69 -15.45 -19.90 1.55
CA LEU A 69 -16.46 -20.32 0.56
C LEU A 69 -15.80 -21.06 -0.61
N LYS A 70 -14.64 -20.60 -1.09
CA LYS A 70 -14.00 -21.16 -2.30
C LYS A 70 -13.11 -22.36 -2.04
N SER A 71 -12.42 -22.39 -0.90
CA SER A 71 -11.28 -23.28 -0.69
C SER A 71 -11.35 -24.08 0.60
N ARG A 72 -12.46 -24.02 1.36
CA ARG A 72 -12.63 -24.73 2.63
C ARG A 72 -12.30 -26.22 2.54
N HIS A 73 -12.74 -26.90 1.47
CA HIS A 73 -12.49 -28.32 1.27
C HIS A 73 -11.01 -28.70 1.13
N LYS A 74 -10.11 -27.73 0.91
CA LYS A 74 -8.66 -27.93 0.81
C LYS A 74 -7.91 -27.55 2.08
N LEU A 75 -8.61 -27.06 3.11
CA LEU A 75 -8.01 -26.56 4.34
C LEU A 75 -8.13 -27.60 5.45
N PRO A 76 -7.10 -27.75 6.31
CA PRO A 76 -7.22 -28.51 7.54
C PRO A 76 -8.29 -27.91 8.48
N ASP A 77 -8.96 -28.76 9.27
CA ASP A 77 -10.03 -28.33 10.18
C ASP A 77 -9.60 -27.24 11.17
N LYS A 78 -8.36 -27.33 11.65
CA LYS A 78 -7.75 -26.30 12.52
C LYS A 78 -7.76 -24.92 11.86
N ILE A 79 -7.35 -24.86 10.58
CA ILE A 79 -7.31 -23.60 9.81
C ILE A 79 -8.74 -23.10 9.58
N ILE A 80 -9.68 -23.97 9.24
CA ILE A 80 -11.09 -23.59 9.08
C ILE A 80 -11.64 -22.94 10.36
N TYR A 81 -11.32 -23.54 11.52
CA TYR A 81 -11.71 -23.00 12.82
C TYR A 81 -11.08 -21.64 13.11
N GLU A 82 -9.77 -21.48 12.90
CA GLU A 82 -9.06 -20.20 13.09
C GLU A 82 -9.64 -19.08 12.22
N LEU A 83 -9.94 -19.36 10.95
CA LEU A 83 -10.57 -18.38 10.06
C LEU A 83 -11.97 -17.96 10.54
N LYS A 84 -12.77 -18.92 11.02
CA LYS A 84 -14.09 -18.63 11.61
C LYS A 84 -13.97 -17.86 12.92
N LEU A 85 -12.96 -18.16 13.74
CA LEU A 85 -12.70 -17.46 15.00
C LEU A 85 -12.37 -15.99 14.75
N GLU A 86 -11.50 -15.67 13.79
CA GLU A 86 -11.15 -14.29 13.48
C GLU A 86 -12.37 -13.48 12.98
N ILE A 87 -13.22 -14.07 12.13
CA ILE A 87 -14.50 -13.44 11.72
C ILE A 87 -15.40 -13.23 12.94
N ALA A 88 -15.53 -14.23 13.80
CA ALA A 88 -16.35 -14.17 15.00
C ALA A 88 -15.91 -13.05 15.96
N GLU A 89 -14.62 -12.87 16.17
CA GLU A 89 -14.05 -11.79 16.98
C GLU A 89 -14.34 -10.40 16.39
N ILE A 90 -14.26 -10.25 15.07
CA ILE A 90 -14.56 -8.98 14.38
C ILE A 90 -16.02 -8.53 14.62
N TYR A 91 -16.96 -9.47 14.60
CA TYR A 91 -18.40 -9.19 14.75
C TYR A 91 -18.94 -9.47 16.16
N ASN A 92 -18.07 -9.82 17.11
CA ASN A 92 -18.43 -10.16 18.48
C ASN A 92 -19.54 -11.25 18.58
N ILE A 93 -19.38 -12.32 17.78
CA ILE A 93 -20.26 -13.49 17.78
C ILE A 93 -19.46 -14.75 18.13
N LYS A 94 -20.14 -15.88 18.32
CA LYS A 94 -19.46 -17.17 18.53
C LYS A 94 -19.02 -17.79 17.20
N PRO A 95 -17.87 -18.50 17.11
CA PRO A 95 -17.40 -19.13 15.87
C PRO A 95 -18.39 -20.10 15.22
N ASN A 96 -19.18 -20.80 16.03
CA ASN A 96 -20.23 -21.71 15.55
C ASN A 96 -21.45 -20.98 14.94
N ARG A 97 -21.52 -19.64 15.02
CA ARG A 97 -22.53 -18.81 14.35
C ARG A 97 -22.07 -18.29 12.98
N VAL A 98 -20.83 -18.60 12.57
CA VAL A 98 -20.29 -18.26 11.25
C VAL A 98 -20.72 -19.35 10.25
N PHE A 99 -21.96 -19.23 9.80
CA PHE A 99 -22.59 -20.10 8.79
C PHE A 99 -22.37 -19.57 7.37
N ASP A 100 -22.62 -20.41 6.37
CA ASP A 100 -22.40 -20.05 4.96
C ASP A 100 -23.22 -18.84 4.52
N SER A 101 -24.46 -18.70 4.98
CA SER A 101 -25.30 -17.52 4.74
C SER A 101 -24.69 -16.21 5.29
N PHE A 102 -24.02 -16.29 6.44
CA PHE A 102 -23.30 -15.13 7.00
C PHE A 102 -22.06 -14.82 6.16
N LEU A 103 -21.30 -15.83 5.75
CA LEU A 103 -20.13 -15.65 4.87
C LEU A 103 -20.53 -15.04 3.52
N GLU A 104 -21.62 -15.51 2.92
CA GLU A 104 -22.18 -14.98 1.68
C GLU A 104 -22.52 -13.49 1.85
N THR A 105 -23.16 -13.12 2.97
CA THR A 105 -23.43 -11.73 3.32
C THR A 105 -22.15 -10.89 3.42
N LEU A 106 -21.08 -11.44 4.02
CA LEU A 106 -19.79 -10.74 4.09
C LEU A 106 -19.17 -10.51 2.70
N VAL A 107 -19.36 -11.43 1.76
CA VAL A 107 -18.82 -11.30 0.39
C VAL A 107 -19.62 -10.29 -0.43
N THR A 108 -20.93 -10.13 -0.17
CA THR A 108 -21.76 -9.11 -0.84
C THR A 108 -21.49 -7.70 -0.37
N ILE A 109 -20.85 -7.52 0.80
CA ILE A 109 -20.39 -6.19 1.24
C ILE A 109 -19.60 -5.58 0.10
N LYS A 110 -20.15 -4.50 -0.47
CA LYS A 110 -19.45 -3.72 -1.47
C LYS A 110 -18.16 -3.30 -0.79
N SER A 111 -17.04 -3.79 -1.33
CA SER A 111 -15.77 -3.16 -1.02
C SER A 111 -16.03 -1.70 -1.36
N LEU A 112 -15.84 -0.81 -0.40
CA LEU A 112 -15.59 0.57 -0.75
C LEU A 112 -14.29 0.46 -1.54
N LYS A 113 -14.39 0.21 -2.85
CA LYS A 113 -13.40 0.70 -3.77
C LYS A 113 -13.42 2.17 -3.41
N TYR A 114 -12.48 2.55 -2.56
CA TYR A 114 -12.17 3.94 -2.47
C TYR A 114 -11.95 4.30 -3.93
N GLU A 115 -12.71 5.26 -4.44
CA GLU A 115 -12.36 5.92 -5.69
C GLU A 115 -10.88 6.37 -5.64
N ASN A 116 -10.29 6.44 -4.45
CA ASN A 116 -8.87 6.54 -4.14
C ASN A 116 -7.94 5.50 -4.76
N ASP A 117 -8.34 4.33 -5.27
CA ASP A 117 -7.34 3.51 -6.00
C ASP A 117 -7.06 4.14 -7.38
N SER A 118 -8.10 4.66 -8.05
CA SER A 118 -7.93 5.54 -9.21
C SER A 118 -7.39 6.91 -8.82
N GLN A 119 -7.80 7.49 -7.68
CA GLN A 119 -7.37 8.82 -7.24
C GLN A 119 -5.92 8.84 -6.69
N HIS A 120 -5.45 7.76 -6.07
CA HIS A 120 -4.05 7.59 -5.64
C HIS A 120 -3.14 7.40 -6.84
N ASN A 121 -3.58 6.61 -7.82
CA ASN A 121 -2.92 6.53 -9.12
C ASN A 121 -2.94 7.88 -9.85
N ASN A 122 -4.02 8.66 -9.75
CA ASN A 122 -4.10 10.01 -10.31
C ASN A 122 -3.16 10.99 -9.61
N ALA A 123 -3.10 10.99 -8.28
CA ALA A 123 -2.24 11.87 -7.50
C ALA A 123 -0.75 11.59 -7.74
N ALA A 124 -0.35 10.33 -7.72
CA ALA A 124 1.03 9.96 -8.04
C ALA A 124 1.38 10.32 -9.49
N LYS A 125 0.44 10.15 -10.43
CA LYS A 125 0.59 10.57 -11.82
C LYS A 125 0.77 12.09 -11.92
N LYS A 126 -0.06 12.88 -11.25
CA LYS A 126 0.03 14.35 -11.23
C LYS A 126 1.33 14.88 -10.64
N VAL A 127 1.81 14.26 -9.57
CA VAL A 127 3.14 14.60 -9.04
C VAL A 127 4.19 14.37 -10.11
N VAL A 128 4.18 13.21 -10.78
CA VAL A 128 5.14 12.93 -11.86
C VAL A 128 4.98 13.91 -13.02
N GLU A 129 3.76 14.24 -13.44
CA GLU A 129 3.48 15.21 -14.51
C GLU A 129 4.01 16.61 -14.16
N HIS A 130 3.76 17.10 -12.95
CA HIS A 130 4.27 18.39 -12.46
C HIS A 130 5.81 18.49 -12.54
N PHE A 131 6.52 17.43 -12.16
CA PHE A 131 7.98 17.40 -12.24
C PHE A 131 8.47 17.19 -13.69
N LEU A 132 7.72 16.51 -14.55
CA LEU A 132 8.04 16.37 -15.97
C LEU A 132 7.89 17.70 -16.72
N GLU A 133 6.78 18.41 -16.53
CA GLU A 133 6.51 19.71 -17.16
C GLU A 133 7.57 20.76 -16.81
N ARG A 134 8.15 20.67 -15.61
CA ARG A 134 9.22 21.55 -15.14
C ARG A 134 10.63 21.07 -15.50
N ASN A 135 10.76 19.97 -16.25
CA ASN A 135 12.03 19.30 -16.52
C ASN A 135 12.86 19.01 -15.24
N ALA A 136 12.17 18.68 -14.14
CA ALA A 136 12.72 18.55 -12.79
C ALA A 136 12.65 17.10 -12.29
N LEU A 137 12.64 16.12 -13.17
CA LEU A 137 12.49 14.71 -12.77
C LEU A 137 13.65 14.22 -11.88
N ASN A 138 14.85 14.74 -12.09
CA ASN A 138 15.99 14.41 -11.25
C ASN A 138 15.86 15.00 -9.83
N GLU A 139 15.17 16.13 -9.67
CA GLU A 139 14.80 16.67 -8.35
C GLU A 139 13.87 15.68 -7.64
N LEU A 140 12.86 15.16 -8.33
CA LEU A 140 11.95 14.15 -7.77
C LEU A 140 12.71 12.89 -7.32
N LYS A 141 13.62 12.37 -8.14
CA LYS A 141 14.48 11.21 -7.77
C LYS A 141 15.35 11.52 -6.56
N THR A 142 16.02 12.68 -6.56
CA THR A 142 16.88 13.17 -5.47
C THR A 142 16.11 13.24 -4.15
N MET A 143 14.89 13.77 -4.17
CA MET A 143 14.03 13.85 -2.98
C MET A 143 13.71 12.47 -2.41
N TRP A 144 13.38 11.49 -3.26
CA TRP A 144 13.11 10.11 -2.84
C TRP A 144 14.34 9.42 -2.25
N ARG A 145 15.49 9.53 -2.93
CA ARG A 145 16.76 8.96 -2.48
C ARG A 145 17.20 9.59 -1.14
N GLN A 146 17.11 10.91 -1.02
CA GLN A 146 17.45 11.60 0.22
C GLN A 146 16.50 11.22 1.36
N HIS A 147 15.20 11.06 1.08
CA HIS A 147 14.24 10.60 2.07
C HIS A 147 14.61 9.21 2.60
N PHE A 148 14.95 8.27 1.72
CA PHE A 148 15.39 6.94 2.12
C PHE A 148 16.59 7.00 3.08
N LEU A 149 17.62 7.80 2.77
CA LEU A 149 18.78 7.96 3.68
C LEU A 149 18.37 8.53 5.04
N ASN A 150 17.54 9.58 5.03
CA ASN A 150 17.15 10.28 6.25
C ASN A 150 16.31 9.39 7.18
N THR A 151 15.43 8.54 6.63
CA THR A 151 14.48 7.74 7.40
C THR A 151 14.97 6.33 7.69
N MET A 152 15.61 5.67 6.72
CA MET A 152 16.07 4.29 6.87
C MET A 152 17.45 4.20 7.51
N LYS A 153 18.29 5.25 7.39
CA LYS A 153 19.67 5.29 7.91
C LYS A 153 20.42 3.97 7.64
N PRO A 154 20.51 3.54 6.37
CA PRO A 154 21.07 2.23 6.03
C PRO A 154 22.55 2.16 6.43
N LYS A 155 22.95 1.02 7.01
CA LYS A 155 24.36 0.78 7.36
C LYS A 155 25.22 0.52 6.12
N TYR A 156 24.63 -0.08 5.09
CA TYR A 156 25.30 -0.44 3.84
C TYR A 156 24.43 -0.02 2.66
N LEU A 157 25.09 0.45 1.60
CA LEU A 157 24.50 0.76 0.29
C LEU A 157 25.43 0.23 -0.80
N PRO A 158 24.92 -0.01 -2.02
CA PRO A 158 25.77 -0.32 -3.16
C PRO A 158 26.84 0.77 -3.34
N THR A 159 28.08 0.37 -3.69
CA THR A 159 29.25 1.27 -3.73
C THR A 159 29.06 2.51 -4.58
N LEU A 160 28.31 2.41 -5.68
CA LEU A 160 28.07 3.52 -6.59
C LEU A 160 26.77 4.27 -6.31
N TRP A 161 26.01 3.89 -5.29
CA TRP A 161 24.73 4.52 -5.00
C TRP A 161 24.91 5.97 -4.58
N SER A 162 24.18 6.86 -5.24
CA SER A 162 24.28 8.31 -5.08
C SER A 162 22.91 8.95 -5.16
N VAL A 163 22.68 9.95 -4.32
CA VAL A 163 21.46 10.75 -4.31
C VAL A 163 21.33 11.56 -5.62
N SER A 164 22.44 12.12 -6.11
CA SER A 164 22.49 13.04 -7.26
C SER A 164 22.82 12.36 -8.60
N TYR A 165 22.61 11.05 -8.71
CA TYR A 165 22.85 10.34 -9.97
C TYR A 165 21.73 10.61 -10.99
N ASP A 166 22.05 11.25 -12.10
CA ASP A 166 21.04 11.71 -13.06
C ASP A 166 20.57 10.63 -14.06
N GLY A 167 21.35 9.55 -14.24
CA GLY A 167 21.06 8.49 -15.22
C GLY A 167 21.67 8.80 -16.58
#